data_AF-A0A9D6ICX5-F1
#
_entry.id   AF-A0A9D6ICX5-F1
#
_cell.length_a   1.000
_cell.length_b   1.000
_cell.length_c   1.000
_cell.angle_alpha   90.00
_cell.angle_beta   90.00
_cell.angle_gamma   90.00
#
_symmetry.space_group_name_H-M   'P 1'
#
loop_
_entity.id
_entity.type
_entity.pdbx_description
1 polymer ?
#
loop_
_entity_poly.entity_id
_entity_poly.type
_entity_poly.pdbx_seq_one_letter_code
_entity_poly.pdbx_strand_id
1 'polypeptide(L)'
;MIETPQSQAIRDQVIPQLIQVGESLVIPPRFQGAHVVSNRSGLQPKLDRLTGLPILELEGEESIISDLSEAIREGQNFMYIHVDADNLKYANKSSKAFGDVCIELSAAKALKLLDRGLPHESKAKIVIVRPTHAADEVSIWIFGATDEETESIKKNLDGLESAKVDIKDPPFTFTTSYGLIDQDNPLIAKELEGARGWVAKDSGNKANRLYDRMTREAEHHAHFFKAVKDILAFPPIKELSNLTPPQFRDKIKDEWGDKRISTNVLGMIIELSFFRSALFLSTKLERQDIDTHYPFVNQLTQSIGELEKEGLISLDKLFEKVFV
;
A
#
# COMPACT_ATOMS: atom_id res chain seq x y z
N MET A 1 25.84 -8.64 -11.22
CA MET A 1 25.22 -9.75 -11.95
C MET A 1 25.18 -9.36 -13.41
N ILE A 2 25.58 -10.26 -14.31
CA ILE A 2 25.44 -10.07 -15.75
C ILE A 2 23.96 -10.31 -16.07
N GLU A 3 23.28 -9.33 -16.68
CA GLU A 3 21.92 -9.54 -17.16
C GLU A 3 21.93 -10.67 -18.19
N THR A 4 21.09 -11.67 -17.96
CA THR A 4 20.98 -12.77 -18.93
C THR A 4 20.27 -12.25 -20.18
N PRO A 5 20.56 -12.78 -21.37
CA PRO A 5 19.84 -12.41 -22.60
C PRO A 5 18.31 -12.54 -22.46
N GLN A 6 17.84 -13.50 -21.65
CA GLN A 6 16.42 -13.68 -21.35
C GLN A 6 15.85 -12.56 -20.47
N SER A 7 16.61 -12.10 -19.47
CA SER A 7 16.22 -10.96 -18.64
C SER A 7 16.12 -9.67 -19.46
N GLN A 8 17.07 -9.45 -20.37
CA GLN A 8 17.07 -8.28 -21.24
C GLN A 8 15.88 -8.30 -22.21
N ALA A 9 15.60 -9.46 -22.83
CA ALA A 9 14.46 -9.60 -23.76
C ALA A 9 13.12 -9.24 -23.11
N ILE A 10 12.91 -9.61 -21.84
CA ILE A 10 11.68 -9.28 -21.11
C ILE A 10 11.59 -7.78 -20.82
N ARG A 11 12.70 -7.14 -20.43
CA ARG A 11 12.74 -5.68 -20.24
C ARG A 11 12.49 -4.95 -21.55
N ASP A 12 13.09 -5.39 -22.65
CA ASP A 12 12.92 -4.84 -23.99
C ASP A 12 11.48 -4.99 -24.51
N GLN A 13 10.72 -5.98 -24.03
CA GLN A 13 9.31 -6.17 -24.35
C GLN A 13 8.39 -5.29 -23.51
N VAL A 14 8.65 -5.18 -22.20
CA VAL A 14 7.74 -4.54 -21.24
C VAL A 14 7.93 -3.03 -21.15
N ILE A 15 9.18 -2.54 -21.12
CA ILE A 15 9.48 -1.12 -20.93
C ILE A 15 8.88 -0.24 -22.04
N PRO A 16 8.94 -0.61 -23.34
CA PRO A 16 8.32 0.19 -24.39
C PRO A 16 6.80 0.28 -24.26
N GLN A 17 6.13 -0.77 -23.78
CA GLN A 17 4.69 -0.75 -23.53
C GLN A 17 4.35 0.23 -22.40
N LEU A 18 5.14 0.23 -21.30
CA LEU A 18 4.99 1.20 -20.21
C LEU A 18 5.13 2.64 -20.72
N ILE A 19 6.16 2.91 -21.54
CA ILE A 19 6.36 4.24 -22.13
C ILE A 19 5.18 4.65 -23.02
N GLN A 20 4.62 3.71 -23.80
CA GLN A 20 3.46 3.95 -24.65
C GLN A 20 2.22 4.40 -23.88
N VAL A 21 2.04 3.89 -22.66
CA VAL A 21 0.93 4.27 -21.77
C VAL A 21 1.29 5.45 -20.84
N GLY A 22 2.40 6.14 -21.11
CA GLY A 22 2.83 7.34 -20.38
C GLY A 22 3.53 7.07 -19.06
N GLU A 23 3.90 5.81 -18.79
CA GLU A 23 4.58 5.41 -17.57
C GLU A 23 6.09 5.38 -17.75
N SER A 24 6.83 5.50 -16.64
CA SER A 24 8.28 5.45 -16.68
C SER A 24 8.85 4.92 -15.36
N LEU A 25 9.93 4.14 -15.48
CA LEU A 25 10.66 3.56 -14.34
C LEU A 25 11.63 4.56 -13.69
N VAL A 26 11.74 5.78 -14.22
CA VAL A 26 12.69 6.79 -13.74
C VAL A 26 12.16 7.45 -12.47
N ILE A 27 12.88 7.28 -11.37
CA ILE A 27 12.66 8.01 -10.11
C ILE A 27 13.08 9.49 -10.29
N PRO A 28 12.30 10.48 -9.80
CA PRO A 28 12.69 11.88 -9.87
C PRO A 28 14.09 12.13 -9.26
N PRO A 29 14.98 12.92 -9.91
CA PRO A 29 16.37 13.06 -9.47
C PRO A 29 16.56 13.52 -8.02
N ARG A 30 15.64 14.35 -7.49
CA ARG A 30 15.71 14.82 -6.10
C ARG A 30 15.52 13.73 -5.05
N PHE A 31 15.01 12.56 -5.46
CA PHE A 31 14.79 11.39 -4.61
C PHE A 31 15.81 10.27 -4.86
N GLN A 32 16.81 10.49 -5.71
CA GLN A 32 17.86 9.52 -5.97
C GLN A 32 19.06 9.71 -5.04
N GLY A 33 19.67 8.60 -4.60
CA GLY A 33 20.97 8.59 -3.92
C GLY A 33 20.93 8.88 -2.41
N ALA A 34 22.10 9.22 -1.87
CA ALA A 34 22.37 9.32 -0.42
C ALA A 34 21.81 10.57 0.27
N HIS A 35 21.21 11.51 -0.47
CA HIS A 35 20.63 12.74 0.09
C HIS A 35 19.37 12.52 0.93
N VAL A 36 18.89 11.28 0.94
CA VAL A 36 17.56 10.90 1.40
C VAL A 36 17.59 10.24 2.79
N VAL A 37 18.77 9.92 3.33
CA VAL A 37 18.94 9.47 4.73
C VAL A 37 20.04 10.31 5.34
N SER A 38 19.78 10.99 6.46
CA SER A 38 20.85 11.68 7.19
C SER A 38 21.73 10.66 7.90
N ASN A 39 22.73 10.12 7.21
CA ASN A 39 23.68 9.20 7.83
C ASN A 39 24.60 10.00 8.78
N ARG A 40 24.21 10.04 10.06
CA ARG A 40 25.02 10.63 11.14
C ARG A 40 26.38 9.91 11.30
N SER A 41 26.50 8.67 10.80
CA SER A 41 27.70 7.84 10.85
C SER A 41 28.74 8.14 9.77
N GLY A 42 28.44 9.00 8.78
CA GLY A 42 29.35 9.27 7.65
C GLY A 42 29.55 8.09 6.70
N LEU A 43 28.88 6.96 6.92
CA LEU A 43 28.85 5.82 6.02
C LEU A 43 27.95 6.13 4.82
N GLN A 44 28.34 5.66 3.63
CA GLN A 44 27.48 5.74 2.46
C GLN A 44 26.36 4.70 2.61
N PRO A 45 25.07 5.08 2.50
CA PRO A 45 23.98 4.11 2.61
C PRO A 45 24.10 3.07 1.50
N LYS A 46 23.82 1.82 1.84
CA LYS A 46 23.71 0.76 0.83
C LYS A 46 22.48 1.05 -0.03
N LEU A 47 22.70 1.15 -1.34
CA LEU A 47 21.62 1.39 -2.29
C LEU A 47 21.05 0.07 -2.80
N ASP A 48 19.73 0.03 -2.91
CA ASP A 48 19.03 -1.01 -3.65
C ASP A 48 19.41 -0.92 -5.14
N ARG A 49 19.69 -2.08 -5.74
CA ARG A 49 20.22 -2.13 -7.11
C ARG A 49 19.16 -1.76 -8.15
N LEU A 50 17.89 -2.06 -7.88
CA LEU A 50 16.81 -1.88 -8.86
C LEU A 50 16.33 -0.44 -8.87
N THR A 51 16.02 0.07 -7.68
CA THR A 51 15.42 1.39 -7.50
C THR A 51 16.45 2.48 -7.27
N GLY A 52 17.66 2.14 -6.83
CA GLY A 52 18.66 3.14 -6.39
C GLY A 52 18.30 3.79 -5.05
N LEU A 53 17.26 3.32 -4.35
CA LEU A 53 16.84 3.84 -3.06
C LEU A 53 17.74 3.31 -1.94
N PRO A 54 17.99 4.09 -0.87
CA PRO A 54 18.66 3.61 0.33
C PRO A 54 17.94 2.40 0.95
N ILE A 55 18.68 1.38 1.35
CA ILE A 55 18.15 0.25 2.12
C ILE A 55 18.07 0.66 3.59
N LEU A 56 16.92 0.42 4.23
CA LEU A 56 16.72 0.72 5.64
C LEU A 56 17.53 -0.24 6.53
N GLU A 57 18.69 0.24 6.96
CA GLU A 57 19.54 -0.40 7.97
C GLU A 57 19.25 0.21 9.37
N LEU A 58 19.75 -0.44 10.42
CA LEU A 58 19.50 -0.04 11.81
C LEU A 58 19.88 1.43 12.09
N GLU A 59 21.01 1.91 11.56
CA GLU A 59 21.43 3.31 11.72
C GLU A 59 20.46 4.29 11.04
N GLY A 60 19.89 3.91 9.90
CA GLY A 60 18.88 4.70 9.20
C GLY A 60 17.58 4.75 9.99
N GLU A 61 17.16 3.64 10.58
CA GLU A 61 16.00 3.55 11.46
C GLU A 61 16.15 4.45 12.68
N GLU A 62 17.30 4.38 13.38
CA GLU A 62 17.59 5.25 14.51
C GLU A 62 17.61 6.75 14.12
N SER A 63 18.06 7.07 12.91
CA SER A 63 18.00 8.43 12.38
C SER A 63 16.54 8.89 12.17
N ILE A 64 15.70 8.07 11.54
CA ILE A 64 14.28 8.39 11.31
C ILE A 64 13.56 8.58 12.65
N ILE A 65 13.79 7.69 13.62
CA ILE A 65 13.22 7.82 14.96
C ILE A 65 13.70 9.10 15.65
N SER A 66 14.96 9.49 15.45
CA SER A 66 15.50 10.74 15.96
C SER A 66 14.80 11.95 15.37
N ASP A 67 14.60 11.96 14.05
CA ASP A 67 13.91 13.03 13.33
C ASP A 67 12.43 13.11 13.74
N LEU A 68 11.74 11.97 13.88
CA LEU A 68 10.38 11.92 14.40
C LEU A 68 10.30 12.51 15.82
N SER A 69 11.26 12.16 16.68
CA SER A 69 11.32 12.69 18.05
C SER A 69 11.55 14.20 18.07
N GLU A 70 12.33 14.73 17.13
CA GLU A 70 12.60 16.15 16.96
C GLU A 70 11.37 16.90 16.43
N ALA A 71 10.72 16.39 15.39
CA ALA A 71 9.47 16.93 14.87
C ALA A 71 8.40 17.05 15.97
N ILE A 72 8.25 16.04 16.82
CA ILE A 72 7.32 16.08 17.96
C ILE A 72 7.71 17.17 18.98
N ARG A 73 9.00 17.31 19.31
CA ARG A 73 9.47 18.33 20.27
C ARG A 73 9.24 19.74 19.75
N GLU A 74 9.41 19.95 18.45
CA GLU A 74 9.28 21.25 17.80
C GLU A 74 7.86 21.56 17.36
N GLY A 75 6.92 20.61 17.49
CA GLY A 75 5.55 20.77 17.03
C GLY A 75 5.44 20.85 15.50
N GLN A 76 6.38 20.22 14.78
CA GLN A 76 6.36 20.12 13.33
C GLN A 76 5.44 19.00 12.86
N ASN A 77 4.81 19.20 11.71
CA ASN A 77 4.04 18.17 11.03
C ASN A 77 4.94 17.00 10.64
N PHE A 78 4.41 15.79 10.72
CA PHE A 78 5.08 14.59 10.22
C PHE A 78 4.07 13.63 9.60
N MET A 79 4.55 12.86 8.63
CA MET A 79 3.77 11.78 8.01
C MET A 79 4.66 10.62 7.59
N TYR A 80 4.04 9.46 7.54
CA TYR A 80 4.60 8.22 7.03
C TYR A 80 3.72 7.69 5.91
N ILE A 81 4.34 7.29 4.80
CA ILE A 81 3.70 6.65 3.67
C ILE A 81 4.41 5.33 3.43
N HIS A 82 3.65 4.24 3.45
CA HIS A 82 4.08 2.91 3.04
C HIS A 82 3.51 2.62 1.66
N VAL A 83 4.30 2.06 0.76
CA VAL A 83 3.91 1.70 -0.60
C VAL A 83 4.30 0.25 -0.89
N ASP A 84 3.38 -0.54 -1.42
CA ASP A 84 3.55 -1.96 -1.81
C ASP A 84 3.21 -2.18 -3.29
N ALA A 85 4.10 -2.86 -4.01
CA ALA A 85 3.87 -3.33 -5.37
C ALA A 85 2.90 -4.53 -5.37
N ASP A 86 1.69 -4.32 -5.91
CA ASP A 86 0.71 -5.41 -6.00
C ASP A 86 1.15 -6.48 -7.03
N ASN A 87 0.73 -7.72 -6.82
CA ASN A 87 0.94 -8.84 -7.74
C ASN A 87 2.42 -9.19 -8.06
N LEU A 88 3.40 -8.74 -7.26
CA LEU A 88 4.83 -9.06 -7.51
C LEU A 88 5.09 -10.57 -7.65
N LYS A 89 4.40 -11.41 -6.87
CA LYS A 89 4.55 -12.88 -6.95
C LYS A 89 4.11 -13.44 -8.30
N TYR A 90 3.07 -12.87 -8.88
CA TYR A 90 2.62 -13.25 -10.22
C TYR A 90 3.65 -12.82 -11.28
N ALA A 91 4.16 -11.59 -11.17
CA ALA A 91 5.21 -11.12 -12.07
C ALA A 91 6.46 -12.01 -12.01
N ASN A 92 6.90 -12.38 -10.80
CA ASN A 92 8.03 -13.27 -10.56
C ASN A 92 7.82 -14.71 -11.10
N LYS A 93 6.58 -15.21 -11.16
CA LYS A 93 6.27 -16.50 -11.80
C LYS A 93 6.53 -16.47 -13.31
N SER A 94 6.27 -15.33 -13.95
CA SER A 94 6.55 -15.15 -15.38
C SER A 94 8.06 -15.05 -15.63
N SER A 95 8.72 -14.15 -14.88
CA SER A 95 10.18 -14.14 -14.75
C SER A 95 10.62 -13.21 -13.63
N LYS A 96 11.83 -13.44 -13.10
CA LYS A 96 12.45 -12.50 -12.16
C LYS A 96 12.64 -11.09 -12.76
N ALA A 97 12.99 -11.00 -14.04
CA ALA A 97 13.18 -9.71 -14.70
C ALA A 97 11.87 -8.91 -14.81
N PHE A 98 10.74 -9.59 -14.96
CA PHE A 98 9.43 -8.95 -14.96
C PHE A 98 9.04 -8.47 -13.54
N GLY A 99 9.34 -9.27 -12.52
CA GLY A 99 9.21 -8.85 -11.12
C GLY A 99 10.05 -7.62 -10.79
N ASP A 100 11.31 -7.56 -11.27
CA ASP A 100 12.18 -6.40 -11.10
C ASP A 100 11.53 -5.12 -11.69
N VAL A 101 10.90 -5.21 -12.87
CA VAL A 101 10.16 -4.08 -13.48
C VAL A 101 8.96 -3.64 -12.62
N CYS A 102 8.24 -4.57 -11.98
CA CYS A 102 7.15 -4.22 -11.07
C CYS A 102 7.66 -3.39 -9.87
N ILE A 103 8.80 -3.78 -9.30
CA ILE A 103 9.44 -3.07 -8.18
C ILE A 103 9.86 -1.66 -8.61
N GLU A 104 10.57 -1.55 -9.72
CA GLU A 104 11.02 -0.26 -10.27
C GLU A 104 9.83 0.68 -10.57
N LEU A 105 8.77 0.16 -11.19
CA LEU A 105 7.60 0.95 -11.55
C LEU A 105 6.86 1.46 -10.31
N SER A 106 6.65 0.60 -9.31
CA SER A 106 5.95 0.98 -8.08
C SER A 106 6.68 2.11 -7.34
N ALA A 107 8.00 1.96 -7.17
CA ALA A 107 8.84 3.00 -6.57
C ALA A 107 8.80 4.30 -7.37
N ALA A 108 8.97 4.24 -8.70
CA ALA A 108 8.93 5.43 -9.55
C ALA A 108 7.57 6.14 -9.51
N LYS A 109 6.47 5.39 -9.48
CA LYS A 109 5.11 5.97 -9.41
C LYS A 109 4.86 6.68 -8.10
N ALA A 110 5.15 6.03 -6.97
CA ALA A 110 5.01 6.65 -5.66
C ALA A 110 5.80 7.95 -5.56
N LEU A 111 7.06 7.93 -6.01
CA LEU A 111 7.93 9.09 -5.91
C LEU A 111 7.56 10.20 -6.91
N LYS A 112 6.99 9.88 -8.07
CA LYS A 112 6.44 10.90 -8.99
C LYS A 112 5.20 11.59 -8.44
N LEU A 113 4.34 10.87 -7.73
CA LEU A 113 3.16 11.46 -7.09
C LEU A 113 3.58 12.34 -5.91
N LEU A 114 4.56 11.87 -5.12
CA LEU A 114 5.20 12.72 -4.12
C LEU A 114 5.87 13.95 -4.75
N ASP A 115 6.50 13.79 -5.92
CA ASP A 115 7.16 14.87 -6.65
C ASP A 115 6.21 16.03 -6.97
N ARG A 116 4.98 15.67 -7.36
CA ARG A 116 3.89 16.61 -7.69
C ARG A 116 3.25 17.22 -6.45
N GLY A 117 3.19 16.46 -5.36
CA GLY A 117 2.60 16.90 -4.09
C GLY A 117 3.46 17.92 -3.35
N LEU A 118 4.79 17.82 -3.50
CA LEU A 118 5.74 18.61 -2.74
C LEU A 118 6.56 19.56 -3.66
N PRO A 119 6.49 20.88 -3.47
CA PRO A 119 7.23 21.84 -4.29
C PRO A 119 8.76 21.64 -4.16
N HIS A 120 9.53 22.00 -5.19
CA HIS A 120 10.99 21.82 -5.19
C HIS A 120 11.70 22.66 -4.12
N GLU A 121 11.12 23.79 -3.76
CA GLU A 121 11.57 24.70 -2.72
C GLU A 121 11.10 24.31 -1.31
N SER A 122 10.43 23.17 -1.15
CA SER A 122 10.00 22.68 0.15
C SER A 122 11.17 22.55 1.12
N LYS A 123 10.92 22.96 2.37
CA LYS A 123 11.86 22.79 3.48
C LYS A 123 11.65 21.48 4.24
N ALA A 124 10.63 20.71 3.87
CA ALA A 124 10.34 19.45 4.51
C ALA A 124 11.54 18.50 4.36
N LYS A 125 11.91 17.84 5.46
CA LYS A 125 12.88 16.75 5.42
C LYS A 125 12.15 15.50 4.94
N ILE A 126 12.68 14.87 3.90
CA ILE A 126 12.10 13.66 3.30
C ILE A 126 13.09 12.52 3.43
N VAL A 127 12.63 11.39 3.96
CA VAL A 127 13.40 10.16 4.07
C VAL A 127 12.67 9.03 3.35
N ILE A 128 13.21 8.60 2.21
CA ILE A 128 12.73 7.49 1.39
C ILE A 128 13.71 6.33 1.51
N VAL A 129 13.20 5.18 1.89
CA VAL A 129 13.99 3.96 2.06
C VAL A 129 13.23 2.76 1.53
N ARG A 130 13.98 1.73 1.13
CA ARG A 130 13.46 0.38 0.91
C ARG A 130 13.64 -0.44 2.20
N PRO A 131 12.58 -0.95 2.84
CA PRO A 131 12.69 -1.80 4.02
C PRO A 131 13.59 -3.01 3.78
N THR A 132 14.43 -3.41 4.74
CA THR A 132 15.36 -4.55 4.51
C THR A 132 14.63 -5.86 4.19
N HIS A 133 13.45 -6.08 4.79
CA HIS A 133 12.69 -7.33 4.72
C HIS A 133 11.75 -7.44 3.50
N ALA A 134 11.56 -6.37 2.73
CA ALA A 134 10.67 -6.34 1.58
C ALA A 134 11.30 -5.58 0.41
N ALA A 135 11.41 -6.23 -0.75
CA ALA A 135 12.07 -5.64 -1.92
C ALA A 135 11.11 -4.82 -2.79
N ASP A 136 9.82 -5.12 -2.67
CA ASP A 136 8.67 -4.49 -3.31
C ASP A 136 8.17 -3.22 -2.62
N GLU A 137 8.68 -2.91 -1.44
CA GLU A 137 8.12 -1.87 -0.59
C GLU A 137 8.99 -0.60 -0.58
N VAL A 138 8.31 0.54 -0.46
CA VAL A 138 8.94 1.84 -0.26
C VAL A 138 8.32 2.51 0.97
N SER A 139 9.19 2.95 1.87
CA SER A 139 8.86 3.70 3.08
C SER A 139 9.27 5.15 2.90
N ILE A 140 8.34 6.07 3.09
CA ILE A 140 8.56 7.51 2.92
C ILE A 140 8.16 8.21 4.22
N TRP A 141 9.11 8.87 4.85
CA TRP A 141 8.90 9.74 6.00
C TRP A 141 9.07 11.19 5.58
N ILE A 142 8.18 12.05 6.05
CA ILE A 142 8.22 13.48 5.76
C ILE A 142 8.06 14.22 7.08
N PHE A 143 8.97 15.16 7.35
CA PHE A 143 9.01 15.95 8.57
C PHE A 143 9.03 17.45 8.21
N GLY A 144 8.24 18.26 8.90
CA GLY A 144 8.19 19.71 8.71
C GLY A 144 7.51 20.17 7.41
N ALA A 145 6.67 19.34 6.79
CA ALA A 145 5.83 19.78 5.68
C ALA A 145 4.75 20.76 6.17
N THR A 146 4.40 21.77 5.36
CA THR A 146 3.28 22.66 5.71
C THR A 146 1.94 21.93 5.60
N ASP A 147 0.87 22.53 6.12
CA ASP A 147 -0.48 21.97 5.99
C ASP A 147 -0.89 21.89 4.50
N GLU A 148 -0.55 22.91 3.70
CA GLU A 148 -0.81 22.91 2.25
C GLU A 148 -0.03 21.80 1.53
N GLU A 149 1.23 21.57 1.90
CA GLU A 149 2.03 20.48 1.36
C GLU A 149 1.45 19.11 1.75
N THR A 150 1.03 18.97 3.01
CA THR A 150 0.40 17.76 3.55
C THR A 150 -0.86 17.40 2.76
N GLU A 151 -1.76 18.37 2.56
CA GLU A 151 -2.99 18.17 1.78
C GLU A 151 -2.71 17.91 0.29
N SER A 152 -1.71 18.59 -0.28
CA SER A 152 -1.26 18.35 -1.66
C SER A 152 -0.72 16.93 -1.83
N ILE A 153 0.08 16.42 -0.88
CA ILE A 153 0.59 15.05 -0.88
C ILE A 153 -0.57 14.05 -0.82
N LYS A 154 -1.49 14.19 0.14
CA LYS A 154 -2.66 13.31 0.28
C LYS A 154 -3.45 13.21 -1.02
N LYS A 155 -3.80 14.36 -1.60
CA LYS A 155 -4.54 14.43 -2.86
C LYS A 155 -3.82 13.74 -4.03
N ASN A 156 -2.50 13.86 -4.12
CA ASN A 156 -1.74 13.20 -5.18
C ASN A 156 -1.61 11.69 -4.94
N LEU A 157 -1.52 11.25 -3.68
CA LEU A 157 -1.47 9.83 -3.32
C LEU A 157 -2.80 9.10 -3.58
N ASP A 158 -3.95 9.76 -3.44
CA ASP A 158 -5.25 9.17 -3.86
C ASP A 158 -5.24 8.80 -5.36
N GLY A 159 -4.42 9.51 -6.15
CA GLY A 159 -4.15 9.16 -7.54
C GLY A 159 -3.39 7.84 -7.73
N LEU A 160 -2.65 7.36 -6.74
CA LEU A 160 -1.89 6.11 -6.78
C LEU A 160 -2.81 4.88 -6.77
N GLU A 161 -3.89 4.93 -6.00
CA GLU A 161 -4.88 3.84 -5.90
C GLU A 161 -5.62 3.60 -7.21
N SER A 162 -5.90 4.67 -7.96
CA SER A 162 -6.64 4.64 -9.22
C SER A 162 -5.75 4.38 -10.45
N ALA A 163 -4.43 4.55 -10.32
CA ALA A 163 -3.48 4.46 -11.43
C ALA A 163 -3.11 3.00 -11.77
N LYS A 164 -4.04 2.27 -12.39
CA LYS A 164 -3.76 0.97 -13.02
C LYS A 164 -2.98 1.15 -14.32
N VAL A 165 -2.03 0.26 -14.59
CA VAL A 165 -1.28 0.24 -15.85
C VAL A 165 -1.42 -1.13 -16.48
N ASP A 166 -2.12 -1.18 -17.60
CA ASP A 166 -2.32 -2.43 -18.34
C ASP A 166 -1.28 -2.55 -19.47
N ILE A 167 -0.61 -3.70 -19.51
CA ILE A 167 0.20 -4.13 -20.65
C ILE A 167 -0.42 -5.38 -21.27
N LYS A 168 -0.17 -5.60 -22.57
CA LYS A 168 -0.87 -6.64 -23.34
C LYS A 168 -0.06 -7.92 -23.48
N ASP A 169 1.26 -7.84 -23.38
CA ASP A 169 2.14 -8.98 -23.60
C ASP A 169 3.40 -8.91 -22.71
N PRO A 170 3.52 -9.77 -21.68
CA PRO A 170 2.44 -10.63 -21.18
C PRO A 170 1.27 -9.79 -20.63
N PRO A 171 0.02 -10.28 -20.69
CA PRO A 171 -1.12 -9.56 -20.13
C PRO A 171 -0.93 -9.39 -18.62
N PHE A 172 -0.83 -8.15 -18.16
CA PHE A 172 -0.61 -7.83 -16.76
C PHE A 172 -1.11 -6.43 -16.43
N THR A 173 -1.66 -6.28 -15.23
CA THR A 173 -2.07 -4.99 -14.68
C THR A 173 -1.16 -4.65 -13.51
N PHE A 174 -0.32 -3.63 -13.67
CA PHE A 174 0.42 -3.07 -12.55
C PHE A 174 -0.51 -2.22 -11.70
N THR A 175 -0.55 -2.51 -10.41
CA THR A 175 -1.20 -1.67 -9.40
C THR A 175 -0.26 -1.49 -8.21
N THR A 176 -0.50 -0.45 -7.43
CA THR A 176 0.30 -0.15 -6.24
C THR A 176 -0.64 0.24 -5.12
N SER A 177 -0.47 -0.38 -3.96
CA SER A 177 -1.22 -0.05 -2.75
C SER A 177 -0.37 0.82 -1.85
N TYR A 178 -0.99 1.71 -1.10
CA TYR A 178 -0.28 2.51 -0.11
C TYR A 178 -1.08 2.63 1.17
N GLY A 179 -0.40 2.99 2.26
CA GLY A 179 -1.01 3.46 3.48
C GLY A 179 -0.34 4.75 3.91
N LEU A 180 -1.14 5.70 4.38
CA LEU A 180 -0.69 6.99 4.88
C LEU A 180 -1.13 7.14 6.34
N ILE A 181 -0.18 7.53 7.20
CA ILE A 181 -0.42 7.90 8.59
C ILE A 181 0.27 9.24 8.82
N ASP A 182 -0.49 10.27 9.17
CA ASP A 182 0.03 11.58 9.60
C ASP A 182 -0.22 11.80 11.10
N GLN A 183 0.23 12.94 11.60
CA GLN A 183 0.08 13.32 13.01
C GLN A 183 -1.39 13.43 13.48
N ASP A 184 -2.33 13.67 12.57
CA ASP A 184 -3.74 13.89 12.86
C ASP A 184 -4.54 12.59 12.79
N ASN A 185 -3.90 11.49 12.42
CA ASN A 185 -4.54 10.19 12.30
C ASN A 185 -4.98 9.67 13.70
N PRO A 186 -6.28 9.33 13.88
CA PRO A 186 -6.80 8.91 15.18
C PRO A 186 -6.21 7.59 15.68
N LEU A 187 -5.71 6.72 14.78
CA LEU A 187 -5.16 5.39 15.14
C LEU A 187 -3.83 5.47 15.90
N ILE A 188 -3.16 6.63 15.85
CA ILE A 188 -1.89 6.88 16.54
C ILE A 188 -2.01 7.89 17.70
N ALA A 189 -3.21 8.45 17.94
CA ALA A 189 -3.39 9.58 18.86
C ALA A 189 -2.87 9.29 20.28
N LYS A 190 -3.11 8.07 20.79
CA LYS A 190 -2.66 7.63 22.12
C LYS A 190 -1.13 7.53 22.19
N GLU A 191 -0.51 6.89 21.20
CA GLU A 191 0.95 6.77 21.11
C GLU A 191 1.61 8.13 20.92
N LEU A 192 0.98 9.04 20.17
CA LEU A 192 1.46 10.40 19.96
C LEU A 192 1.42 11.23 21.25
N GLU A 193 0.33 11.17 22.01
CA GLU A 193 0.24 11.82 23.32
C GLU A 193 1.32 11.30 24.29
N GLY A 194 1.49 9.97 24.34
CA GLY A 194 2.54 9.33 25.11
C GLY A 194 3.95 9.75 24.67
N ALA A 195 4.18 9.86 23.35
CA ALA A 195 5.45 10.30 22.79
C ALA A 195 5.74 11.76 23.15
N ARG A 196 4.77 12.68 23.00
CA ARG A 196 4.89 14.10 23.38
C ARG A 196 5.34 14.24 24.83
N GLY A 197 4.70 13.53 25.75
CA GLY A 197 5.08 13.54 27.17
C GLY A 197 6.43 12.90 27.47
N TRP A 198 6.88 11.93 26.65
CA TRP A 198 8.15 11.22 26.83
C TRP A 198 9.34 12.01 26.29
N VAL A 199 9.26 12.51 25.05
CA VAL A 199 10.36 13.23 24.39
C VAL A 199 10.62 14.61 25.00
N ALA A 200 9.62 15.20 25.67
CA ALA A 200 9.77 16.46 26.39
C ALA A 200 10.60 16.34 27.68
N LYS A 201 10.77 15.13 28.24
CA LYS A 201 11.50 14.93 29.51
C LYS A 201 13.01 15.00 29.36
N ASP A 202 13.54 14.53 28.23
CA ASP A 202 14.97 14.49 27.95
C ASP A 202 15.19 14.51 26.43
N SER A 203 16.15 15.31 25.97
CA SER A 203 16.57 15.37 24.56
C SER A 203 17.03 14.02 23.98
N GLY A 204 17.53 13.12 24.82
CA GLY A 204 17.93 11.76 24.46
C GLY A 204 16.76 10.79 24.28
N ASN A 205 15.57 11.11 24.79
CA ASN A 205 14.40 10.26 24.65
C ASN A 205 13.91 10.18 23.21
N LYS A 206 13.54 8.97 22.80
CA LYS A 206 13.14 8.62 21.43
C LYS A 206 11.70 8.13 21.37
N ALA A 207 11.01 8.47 20.28
CA ALA A 207 9.61 8.12 20.01
C ALA A 207 9.44 6.73 19.35
N ASN A 208 10.19 5.71 19.81
CA ASN A 208 10.20 4.36 19.19
C ASN A 208 8.79 3.76 19.05
N ARG A 209 7.96 3.87 20.10
CA ARG A 209 6.60 3.30 20.09
C ARG A 209 5.70 3.96 19.06
N LEU A 210 5.87 5.26 18.82
CA LEU A 210 5.10 5.96 17.81
C LEU A 210 5.57 5.55 16.41
N TYR A 211 6.88 5.45 16.20
CA TYR A 211 7.46 4.94 14.97
C TYR A 211 6.89 3.55 14.62
N ASP A 212 6.97 2.58 15.54
CA ASP A 212 6.44 1.21 15.35
C ASP A 212 4.93 1.16 15.10
N ARG A 213 4.19 2.13 15.65
CA ARG A 213 2.74 2.23 15.48
C ARG A 213 2.41 2.77 14.10
N MET A 214 3.05 3.86 13.68
CA MET A 214 2.85 4.47 12.37
C MET A 214 3.20 3.50 11.24
N THR A 215 4.34 2.79 11.36
CA THR A 215 4.76 1.81 10.35
C THR A 215 3.73 0.71 10.16
N ARG A 216 3.30 0.11 11.28
CA ARG A 216 2.32 -0.96 11.30
C ARG A 216 0.95 -0.55 10.75
N GLU A 217 0.43 0.61 11.15
CA GLU A 217 -0.89 1.03 10.68
C GLU A 217 -0.88 1.39 9.18
N ALA A 218 0.19 2.00 8.67
CA ALA A 218 0.32 2.23 7.23
C ALA A 218 0.45 0.92 6.43
N GLU A 219 1.21 -0.07 6.92
CA GLU A 219 1.28 -1.41 6.31
C GLU A 219 -0.10 -2.09 6.31
N HIS A 220 -0.83 -2.00 7.43
CA HIS A 220 -2.20 -2.51 7.51
C HIS A 220 -3.13 -1.83 6.50
N HIS A 221 -3.05 -0.51 6.36
CA HIS A 221 -3.85 0.23 5.37
C HIS A 221 -3.54 -0.22 3.95
N ALA A 222 -2.26 -0.35 3.58
CA ALA A 222 -1.86 -0.83 2.25
C ALA A 222 -2.37 -2.24 1.96
N HIS A 223 -2.24 -3.16 2.93
CA HIS A 223 -2.79 -4.51 2.82
C HIS A 223 -4.32 -4.52 2.70
N PHE A 224 -5.00 -3.63 3.40
CA PHE A 224 -6.44 -3.49 3.30
C PHE A 224 -6.85 -2.98 1.90
N PHE A 225 -6.20 -1.95 1.36
CA PHE A 225 -6.49 -1.45 0.02
C PHE A 225 -6.25 -2.51 -1.06
N LYS A 226 -5.21 -3.34 -0.89
CA LYS A 226 -4.96 -4.50 -1.74
C LYS A 226 -6.13 -5.48 -1.71
N ALA A 227 -6.64 -5.80 -0.52
CA ALA A 227 -7.82 -6.65 -0.35
C ALA A 227 -9.07 -6.03 -0.99
N VAL A 228 -9.28 -4.71 -0.84
CA VAL A 228 -10.39 -3.99 -1.49
C VAL A 228 -10.27 -4.06 -3.01
N LYS A 229 -9.07 -3.86 -3.59
CA LYS A 229 -8.84 -3.99 -5.03
C LYS A 229 -9.14 -5.40 -5.53
N ASP A 230 -8.73 -6.42 -4.78
CA ASP A 230 -9.03 -7.80 -5.11
C ASP A 230 -10.53 -8.08 -5.07
N ILE A 231 -11.26 -7.59 -4.06
CA ILE A 231 -12.73 -7.68 -3.97
C ILE A 231 -13.38 -6.93 -5.14
N LEU A 232 -12.92 -5.72 -5.46
CA LEU A 232 -13.47 -4.91 -6.55
C LEU A 232 -13.17 -5.46 -7.94
N ALA A 233 -12.16 -6.33 -8.06
CA ALA A 233 -11.84 -7.08 -9.27
C ALA A 233 -12.61 -8.41 -9.35
N PHE A 234 -13.39 -8.77 -8.32
CA PHE A 234 -14.21 -9.97 -8.33
C PHE A 234 -15.33 -9.85 -9.37
N PRO A 235 -15.60 -10.91 -10.16
CA PRO A 235 -16.76 -10.92 -11.03
C PRO A 235 -18.03 -10.69 -10.22
N PRO A 236 -19.01 -9.95 -10.75
CA PRO A 236 -20.29 -9.79 -10.08
C PRO A 236 -20.85 -11.15 -9.68
N ILE A 237 -21.35 -11.27 -8.44
CA ILE A 237 -21.85 -12.56 -7.92
C ILE A 237 -22.97 -13.13 -8.81
N LYS A 238 -23.68 -12.26 -9.55
CA LYS A 238 -24.65 -12.66 -10.57
C LYS A 238 -24.05 -13.53 -11.68
N GLU A 239 -22.84 -13.22 -12.16
CA GLU A 239 -22.13 -14.05 -13.13
C GLU A 239 -21.73 -15.40 -12.54
N LEU A 240 -21.30 -15.39 -11.27
CA LEU A 240 -20.86 -16.59 -10.56
C LEU A 240 -22.02 -17.51 -10.18
N SER A 241 -23.19 -16.94 -9.89
CA SER A 241 -24.40 -17.69 -9.51
C SER A 241 -24.98 -18.55 -10.64
N ASN A 242 -24.55 -18.32 -11.88
CA ASN A 242 -24.96 -19.09 -13.05
C ASN A 242 -23.97 -20.23 -13.38
N LEU A 243 -22.87 -20.36 -12.64
CA LEU A 243 -21.84 -21.37 -12.87
C LEU A 243 -22.12 -22.64 -12.07
N THR A 244 -21.88 -23.79 -12.68
CA THR A 244 -21.83 -25.06 -11.95
C THR A 244 -20.64 -25.07 -10.97
N PRO A 245 -20.66 -25.87 -9.89
CA PRO A 245 -19.55 -25.89 -8.92
C PRO A 245 -18.14 -26.12 -9.52
N PRO A 246 -17.96 -26.96 -10.57
CA PRO A 246 -16.69 -27.05 -11.29
C PRO A 246 -16.34 -25.77 -12.05
N GLN A 247 -17.28 -25.17 -12.79
CA GLN A 247 -17.06 -23.91 -13.52
C GLN A 247 -16.78 -22.73 -12.59
N PHE A 248 -17.42 -22.70 -11.43
CA PHE A 248 -17.13 -21.73 -10.38
C PHE A 248 -15.71 -21.92 -9.86
N ARG A 249 -15.31 -23.16 -9.53
CA ARG A 249 -13.95 -23.47 -9.07
C ARG A 249 -12.90 -23.11 -10.13
N ASP A 250 -13.17 -23.43 -11.39
CA ASP A 250 -12.26 -23.13 -12.50
C ASP A 250 -12.18 -21.61 -12.75
N LYS A 251 -13.31 -20.88 -12.73
CA LYS A 251 -13.29 -19.41 -12.86
C LYS A 251 -12.55 -18.72 -11.70
N ILE A 252 -12.78 -19.17 -10.46
CA ILE A 252 -12.04 -18.69 -9.29
C ILE A 252 -10.55 -19.06 -9.40
N LYS A 253 -10.21 -20.25 -9.91
CA LYS A 253 -8.82 -20.67 -10.09
C LYS A 253 -8.12 -19.91 -11.22
N ASP A 254 -8.81 -19.65 -12.32
CA ASP A 254 -8.26 -18.95 -13.49
C ASP A 254 -8.07 -17.47 -13.21
N GLU A 255 -9.02 -16.85 -12.51
CA GLU A 255 -8.89 -15.44 -12.14
C GLU A 255 -7.94 -15.26 -10.96
N TRP A 256 -7.96 -16.18 -9.98
CA TRP A 256 -7.36 -15.96 -8.66
C TRP A 256 -6.46 -17.06 -8.10
N GLY A 257 -6.36 -18.22 -8.74
CA GLY A 257 -5.60 -19.37 -8.23
C GLY A 257 -4.12 -19.11 -7.97
N ASP A 258 -3.58 -18.02 -8.52
CA ASP A 258 -2.21 -17.57 -8.34
C ASP A 258 -2.06 -16.28 -7.53
N LYS A 259 -3.16 -15.59 -7.21
CA LYS A 259 -3.18 -14.44 -6.30
C LYS A 259 -3.17 -14.98 -4.86
N ARG A 260 -2.32 -14.40 -3.99
CA ARG A 260 -2.48 -14.60 -2.54
C ARG A 260 -3.73 -13.84 -2.12
N ILE A 261 -4.90 -14.39 -2.42
CA ILE A 261 -6.11 -13.97 -1.74
C ILE A 261 -5.84 -14.25 -0.27
N SER A 262 -5.87 -13.20 0.56
CA SER A 262 -5.78 -13.40 1.99
C SER A 262 -6.87 -14.41 2.36
N THR A 263 -6.57 -15.38 3.20
CA THR A 263 -7.56 -16.38 3.64
C THR A 263 -8.87 -15.72 4.10
N ASN A 264 -8.77 -14.47 4.55
CA ASN A 264 -9.87 -13.58 4.90
C ASN A 264 -10.73 -13.14 3.70
N VAL A 265 -10.17 -12.74 2.56
CA VAL A 265 -10.95 -12.38 1.35
C VAL A 265 -11.59 -13.62 0.72
N LEU A 266 -10.90 -14.76 0.74
CA LEU A 266 -11.47 -16.03 0.27
C LEU A 266 -12.62 -16.48 1.20
N GLY A 267 -12.43 -16.31 2.51
CA GLY A 267 -13.47 -16.50 3.53
C GLY A 267 -14.67 -15.58 3.31
N MET A 268 -14.44 -14.27 3.11
CA MET A 268 -15.49 -13.29 2.81
C MET A 268 -16.31 -13.66 1.57
N ILE A 269 -15.67 -14.19 0.53
CA ILE A 269 -16.37 -14.53 -0.72
C ILE A 269 -17.14 -15.83 -0.61
N ILE A 270 -16.59 -16.82 0.08
CA ILE A 270 -17.30 -18.03 0.44
C ILE A 270 -18.51 -17.66 1.32
N GLU A 271 -18.32 -16.79 2.31
CA GLU A 271 -19.35 -16.35 3.25
C GLU A 271 -20.41 -15.46 2.60
N LEU A 272 -20.06 -14.54 1.69
CA LEU A 272 -21.02 -13.75 0.90
C LEU A 272 -21.83 -14.64 -0.06
N SER A 273 -21.20 -15.67 -0.64
CA SER A 273 -21.87 -16.68 -1.47
C SER A 273 -22.81 -17.55 -0.65
N PHE A 274 -22.42 -17.89 0.59
CA PHE A 274 -23.25 -18.58 1.58
C PHE A 274 -24.39 -17.70 2.10
N PHE A 275 -24.14 -16.41 2.36
CA PHE A 275 -25.13 -15.43 2.81
C PHE A 275 -26.21 -15.22 1.76
N ARG A 276 -25.84 -15.17 0.46
CA ARG A 276 -26.81 -15.13 -0.65
C ARG A 276 -27.55 -16.45 -0.80
N SER A 277 -26.88 -17.60 -0.65
CA SER A 277 -27.54 -18.91 -0.65
C SER A 277 -28.53 -19.01 0.51
N ALA A 278 -28.16 -18.50 1.69
CA ALA A 278 -29.00 -18.39 2.86
C ALA A 278 -30.17 -17.43 2.61
N LEU A 279 -29.96 -16.20 2.11
CA LEU A 279 -31.03 -15.25 1.74
C LEU A 279 -31.99 -15.78 0.67
N PHE A 280 -31.47 -16.50 -0.32
CA PHE A 280 -32.27 -17.14 -1.37
C PHE A 280 -33.07 -18.32 -0.84
N LEU A 281 -32.53 -19.05 0.15
CA LEU A 281 -33.23 -20.13 0.87
C LEU A 281 -34.09 -19.60 2.02
N SER A 282 -33.82 -18.40 2.52
CA SER A 282 -34.41 -17.80 3.70
C SER A 282 -35.39 -16.70 3.30
N THR A 283 -36.59 -17.16 2.98
CA THR A 283 -37.78 -16.43 3.42
C THR A 283 -37.97 -16.52 4.96
N LYS A 284 -37.01 -17.06 5.74
CA LYS A 284 -37.13 -17.39 7.17
C LYS A 284 -35.80 -17.43 7.98
N LEU A 285 -34.95 -16.41 7.93
CA LEU A 285 -33.87 -16.28 8.93
C LEU A 285 -33.97 -14.89 9.56
N GLU A 286 -34.08 -14.84 10.89
CA GLU A 286 -34.19 -13.60 11.65
C GLU A 286 -32.78 -13.01 11.90
N ARG A 287 -32.69 -11.68 11.97
CA ARG A 287 -31.44 -10.91 12.15
C ARG A 287 -30.56 -11.41 13.32
N GLN A 288 -31.19 -11.95 14.35
CA GLN A 288 -30.52 -12.43 15.57
C GLN A 288 -29.65 -13.68 15.32
N ASP A 289 -29.96 -14.50 14.31
CA ASP A 289 -29.15 -15.67 13.94
C ASP A 289 -27.85 -15.27 13.23
N ILE A 290 -27.84 -14.10 12.56
CA ILE A 290 -26.66 -13.57 11.86
C ILE A 290 -25.61 -13.08 12.86
N ASP A 291 -26.03 -12.31 13.87
CA ASP A 291 -25.14 -11.74 14.89
C ASP A 291 -24.50 -12.82 15.78
N THR A 292 -25.21 -13.93 16.01
CA THR A 292 -24.77 -14.98 16.91
C THR A 292 -23.84 -16.00 16.24
N HIS A 293 -23.95 -16.18 14.91
CA HIS A 293 -23.18 -17.20 14.18
C HIS A 293 -22.01 -16.61 13.37
N TYR A 294 -21.98 -15.28 13.16
CA TYR A 294 -20.97 -14.64 12.30
C TYR A 294 -20.36 -13.37 12.94
N PRO A 295 -19.69 -13.47 14.11
CA PRO A 295 -19.14 -12.31 14.83
C PRO A 295 -18.11 -11.49 14.04
N PHE A 296 -17.47 -12.07 13.02
CA PHE A 296 -16.54 -11.36 12.13
C PHE A 296 -17.26 -10.44 11.13
N VAL A 297 -18.53 -10.70 10.79
CA VAL A 297 -19.36 -9.80 9.96
C VAL A 297 -19.58 -8.47 10.67
N ASN A 298 -19.68 -8.48 12.00
CA ASN A 298 -19.76 -7.26 12.79
C ASN A 298 -18.44 -6.49 12.80
N GLN A 299 -17.28 -7.16 12.89
CA GLN A 299 -15.97 -6.51 12.74
C GLN A 299 -15.77 -5.92 11.35
N LEU A 300 -16.13 -6.65 10.28
CA LEU A 300 -16.00 -6.18 8.91
C LEU A 300 -16.97 -5.01 8.63
N THR A 301 -18.22 -5.10 9.08
CA THR A 301 -19.19 -4.01 8.98
C THR A 301 -18.73 -2.78 9.77
N GLN A 302 -18.05 -3.00 10.89
CA GLN A 302 -17.47 -1.94 11.71
C GLN A 302 -16.27 -1.29 11.03
N SER A 303 -15.31 -2.06 10.49
CA SER A 303 -14.17 -1.52 9.73
C SER A 303 -14.60 -0.84 8.43
N ILE A 304 -15.56 -1.40 7.70
CA ILE A 304 -16.11 -0.76 6.50
C ILE A 304 -16.93 0.48 6.86
N GLY A 305 -17.69 0.44 7.97
CA GLY A 305 -18.46 1.59 8.47
C GLY A 305 -17.59 2.71 9.07
N GLU A 306 -16.39 2.40 9.57
CA GLU A 306 -15.37 3.39 9.95
C GLU A 306 -14.81 4.09 8.71
N LEU A 307 -14.53 3.35 7.63
CA LEU A 307 -14.04 3.92 6.37
C LEU A 307 -15.11 4.71 5.59
N GLU A 308 -16.38 4.33 5.70
CA GLU A 308 -17.49 5.13 5.17
C GLU A 308 -17.66 6.45 5.93
N LYS A 309 -17.41 6.46 7.25
CA LYS A 309 -17.34 7.71 8.03
C LYS A 309 -16.14 8.57 7.66
N GLU A 310 -15.05 7.95 7.23
CA GLU A 310 -13.85 8.63 6.71
C GLU A 310 -14.00 9.05 5.23
N GLY A 311 -15.09 8.67 4.55
CA GLY A 311 -15.37 9.04 3.16
C GLY A 311 -14.52 8.30 2.11
N LEU A 312 -13.77 7.27 2.52
CA LEU A 312 -12.82 6.54 1.68
C LEU A 312 -13.51 5.50 0.78
N ILE A 313 -14.65 4.97 1.21
CA ILE A 313 -15.48 4.02 0.45
C ILE A 313 -16.96 4.30 0.69
N SER A 314 -17.81 3.91 -0.24
CA SER A 314 -19.27 3.88 -0.06
C SER A 314 -19.73 2.43 -0.06
N LEU A 315 -20.39 2.01 1.03
CA LEU A 315 -20.92 0.66 1.16
C LEU A 315 -21.90 0.36 0.03
N ASP A 316 -22.81 1.29 -0.26
CA ASP A 316 -23.78 1.16 -1.34
C ASP A 316 -23.11 0.95 -2.70
N LYS A 317 -22.01 1.66 -3.00
CA LYS A 317 -21.26 1.47 -4.26
C LYS A 317 -20.49 0.15 -4.30
N LEU A 318 -19.96 -0.30 -3.16
CA LEU A 318 -19.28 -1.59 -3.06
C LEU A 318 -20.30 -2.73 -3.26
N PHE A 319 -21.47 -2.63 -2.64
CA PHE A 319 -22.57 -3.57 -2.78
C PHE A 319 -23.16 -3.55 -4.19
N GLU A 320 -23.41 -2.38 -4.79
CA GLU A 320 -23.85 -2.30 -6.19
C GLU A 320 -22.85 -2.99 -7.12
N LYS A 321 -21.55 -2.72 -6.99
CA LYS A 321 -20.55 -3.27 -7.89
C LYS A 321 -20.30 -4.77 -7.73
N VAL A 322 -20.46 -5.32 -6.52
CA VAL A 322 -20.25 -6.75 -6.25
C VAL A 322 -21.51 -7.58 -6.56
N PHE A 323 -22.71 -7.00 -6.44
CA PHE A 323 -23.98 -7.74 -6.50
C PHE A 323 -24.89 -7.44 -7.70
N VAL A 324 -24.71 -6.31 -8.41
CA VAL A 324 -25.49 -5.94 -9.61
C VAL A 324 -24.76 -6.35 -10.88
#